data_AF-A0A521ZDH8-F1
#
_entry.id   AF-A0A521ZDH8-F1
#
_cell.length_a   1.000
_cell.length_b   1.000
_cell.length_c   1.000
_cell.angle_alpha   90.00
_cell.angle_beta   90.00
_cell.angle_gamma   90.00
#
_symmetry.space_group_name_H-M   'P 1'
#
loop_
_entity.id
_entity.type
_entity.pdbx_description
1 polymer ?
#
loop_
_entity_poly.entity_id
_entity_poly.type
_entity_poly.pdbx_seq_one_letter_code
_entity_poly.pdbx_strand_id
1 'polypeptide(L)'
;MLRTQQTALPAHLPERTADLAPVVGPTPLRLVAKPEARPVVRGKFLFVGDEKFFIRGVTYGTFRPDANGDEFPARELVERDFALMREFGINAVRVYTPPPVWLLDAARDQNLRVLVGLPVERSAAFLDYGECHQSIERMVREQVRACAGHPAVLAYTIGNEIPASIVRWQGRRRIERFLENLYHAAKAEDPDGLVTYVNYPSTEYLQLPFLDFV
;
A
#
# COMPACT_ATOMS: atom_id res chain seq x y z
N MET A 1 -55.80 -14.19 44.87
CA MET A 1 -54.93 -14.97 43.98
C MET A 1 -54.06 -13.98 43.21
N LEU A 2 -52.74 -14.10 43.42
CA LEU A 2 -51.59 -13.43 42.77
C LEU A 2 -51.52 -11.88 42.74
N ARG A 3 -50.74 -11.36 43.71
CA ARG A 3 -50.03 -10.08 43.67
C ARG A 3 -48.97 -10.10 42.56
N THR A 4 -48.99 -9.12 41.67
CA THR A 4 -47.92 -8.80 40.72
C THR A 4 -46.70 -8.30 41.51
N GLN A 5 -45.61 -9.07 41.51
CA GLN A 5 -44.32 -8.62 42.03
C GLN A 5 -43.66 -7.71 40.99
N GLN A 6 -43.37 -6.49 41.41
CA GLN A 6 -42.59 -5.50 40.69
C GLN A 6 -41.11 -5.77 41.00
N THR A 7 -40.40 -6.42 40.09
CA THR A 7 -38.97 -6.69 40.25
C THR A 7 -38.19 -5.41 40.00
N ALA A 8 -37.67 -4.81 41.07
CA ALA A 8 -36.75 -3.68 41.00
C ALA A 8 -35.40 -4.14 40.43
N LEU A 9 -34.90 -3.45 39.41
CA LEU A 9 -33.52 -3.56 38.94
C LEU A 9 -32.57 -2.99 40.01
N PRO A 10 -31.47 -3.69 40.37
CA PRO A 10 -30.50 -3.12 41.29
C PRO A 10 -29.73 -1.97 40.61
N ALA A 11 -29.65 -0.86 41.33
CA ALA A 11 -28.76 0.26 41.05
C ALA A 11 -27.29 -0.13 41.37
N HIS A 12 -26.37 0.55 40.69
CA HIS A 12 -24.90 0.51 40.80
C HIS A 12 -24.14 -0.51 39.94
N LEU A 13 -23.71 -0.04 38.76
CA LEU A 13 -22.44 -0.46 38.16
C LEU A 13 -21.30 0.37 38.78
N PRO A 14 -20.15 -0.22 39.14
CA PRO A 14 -19.01 0.55 39.62
C PRO A 14 -18.38 1.34 38.47
N GLU A 15 -18.14 2.63 38.69
CA GLU A 15 -17.29 3.45 37.82
C GLU A 15 -15.87 2.85 37.82
N ARG A 16 -15.49 2.19 36.72
CA ARG A 16 -14.09 1.90 36.43
C ARG A 16 -13.43 3.17 35.92
N THR A 17 -12.88 3.96 36.82
CA THR A 17 -11.76 4.86 36.48
C THR A 17 -10.57 3.98 36.15
N ALA A 18 -10.45 3.58 34.89
CA ALA A 18 -9.21 3.05 34.37
C ALA A 18 -8.23 4.22 34.32
N ASP A 19 -7.21 4.20 35.18
CA ASP A 19 -5.99 4.97 34.99
C ASP A 19 -5.42 4.60 33.62
N LEU A 20 -5.75 5.40 32.61
CA LEU A 20 -5.11 5.36 31.31
C LEU A 20 -3.72 5.93 31.52
N ALA A 21 -2.73 5.05 31.61
CA ALA A 21 -1.33 5.42 31.48
C ALA A 21 -1.17 6.36 30.27
N PRO A 22 -0.31 7.40 30.35
CA PRO A 22 -0.15 8.34 29.25
C PRO A 22 0.18 7.56 27.99
N VAL A 23 -0.62 7.77 26.94
CA VAL A 23 -0.31 7.29 25.60
C VAL A 23 1.03 7.91 25.26
N VAL A 24 2.10 7.12 25.31
CA VAL A 24 3.41 7.52 24.81
C VAL A 24 3.20 7.78 23.33
N GLY A 25 3.11 9.07 22.97
CA GLY A 25 3.02 9.49 21.59
C GLY A 25 4.17 8.87 20.79
N PRO A 26 3.97 8.56 19.51
CA PRO A 26 5.02 7.98 18.68
C PRO A 26 6.28 8.84 18.80
N THR A 27 7.43 8.21 19.06
CA THR A 27 8.72 8.90 19.07
C THR A 27 8.81 9.73 17.79
N PRO A 28 9.01 11.07 17.90
CA PRO A 28 9.04 11.92 16.73
C PRO A 28 10.06 11.32 15.78
N LEU A 29 9.62 11.07 14.53
CA LEU A 29 10.53 10.72 13.45
C LEU A 29 11.69 11.72 13.54
N ARG A 30 12.89 11.19 13.84
CA ARG A 30 14.15 11.92 13.69
C ARG A 30 14.06 12.62 12.34
N LEU A 31 14.54 13.86 12.23
CA LEU A 31 14.51 14.61 10.99
C LEU A 31 15.37 13.88 9.95
N VAL A 32 14.81 12.86 9.31
CA VAL A 32 15.38 12.22 8.15
C VAL A 32 15.29 13.30 7.08
N ALA A 33 16.43 13.56 6.42
CA ALA A 33 16.47 14.44 5.27
C ALA A 33 15.35 14.07 4.29
N LYS A 34 14.92 15.02 3.46
CA LYS A 34 13.95 14.74 2.38
C LYS A 34 14.35 13.45 1.67
N PRO A 35 13.39 12.60 1.28
CA PRO A 35 13.71 11.36 0.61
C PRO A 35 14.38 11.73 -0.71
N GLU A 36 15.71 11.79 -0.73
CA GLU A 36 16.52 12.04 -1.93
C GLU A 36 17.16 10.74 -2.40
N ALA A 37 17.57 9.89 -1.46
CA ALA A 37 18.01 8.53 -1.76
C ALA A 37 16.82 7.59 -1.99
N ARG A 38 16.92 6.72 -2.99
CA ARG A 38 15.91 5.67 -3.23
C ARG A 38 16.02 4.55 -2.20
N PRO A 39 14.91 3.84 -1.88
CA PRO A 39 14.95 2.68 -1.02
C PRO A 39 15.65 1.52 -1.73
N VAL A 40 16.41 0.73 -0.98
CA VAL A 40 17.05 -0.50 -1.47
C VAL A 40 16.83 -1.65 -0.50
N VAL A 41 16.79 -2.87 -1.02
CA VAL A 41 16.73 -4.09 -0.20
C VAL A 41 18.15 -4.57 0.09
N ARG A 42 18.46 -4.79 1.36
CA ARG A 42 19.70 -5.45 1.82
C ARG A 42 19.33 -6.64 2.69
N GLY A 43 19.36 -7.84 2.11
CA GLY A 43 18.86 -9.05 2.76
C GLY A 43 17.35 -8.93 3.04
N LYS A 44 16.94 -9.02 4.31
CA LYS A 44 15.53 -8.94 4.72
C LYS A 44 15.06 -7.54 5.12
N PHE A 45 15.86 -6.51 4.86
CA PHE A 45 15.62 -5.16 5.36
C PHE A 45 15.65 -4.13 4.25
N LEU A 46 14.84 -3.08 4.42
CA LEU A 46 14.84 -1.90 3.58
C LEU A 46 15.82 -0.87 4.15
N PHE A 47 16.50 -0.16 3.24
CA PHE A 47 17.42 0.92 3.56
C PHE A 47 17.13 2.12 2.70
N VAL A 48 17.37 3.31 3.23
CA VAL A 48 17.41 4.58 2.51
C VAL A 48 18.76 5.21 2.80
N GLY A 49 19.60 5.33 1.78
CA GLY A 49 21.02 5.62 1.98
C GLY A 49 21.67 4.54 2.84
N ASP A 50 22.24 4.93 3.99
CA ASP A 50 22.85 4.00 4.94
C ASP A 50 21.99 3.69 6.17
N GLU A 51 20.80 4.30 6.26
CA GLU A 51 19.88 4.07 7.36
C GLU A 51 18.89 2.97 7.04
N LYS A 52 18.70 2.05 8.00
CA LYS A 52 17.66 1.04 7.92
C LYS A 52 16.29 1.71 8.02
N PHE A 53 15.44 1.49 7.02
CA PHE A 53 14.12 2.08 6.91
C PHE A 53 13.04 1.16 7.47
N PHE A 54 12.46 1.55 8.61
CA PHE A 54 11.31 0.86 9.20
C PHE A 54 10.02 1.53 8.72
N ILE A 55 9.19 0.77 8.01
CA ILE A 55 7.90 1.26 7.50
C ILE A 55 6.93 1.44 8.68
N ARG A 56 6.43 2.66 8.84
CA ARG A 56 5.26 3.04 9.64
C ARG A 56 4.22 3.56 8.66
N GLY A 57 3.52 2.60 8.06
CA GLY A 57 2.66 2.83 6.90
C GLY A 57 1.18 2.93 7.28
N VAL A 58 0.44 3.75 6.53
CA VAL A 58 -1.03 3.75 6.51
C VAL A 58 -1.52 3.58 5.07
N THR A 59 -2.76 3.15 4.90
CA THR A 59 -3.41 3.18 3.58
C THR A 59 -4.01 4.57 3.32
N TYR A 60 -3.98 5.01 2.07
CA TYR A 60 -4.61 6.25 1.62
C TYR A 60 -5.44 5.97 0.38
N GLY A 61 -6.74 5.75 0.58
CA GLY A 61 -7.71 5.37 -0.44
C GLY A 61 -8.18 3.92 -0.36
N THR A 62 -9.00 3.46 -1.32
CA THR A 62 -9.48 4.23 -2.49
C THR A 62 -10.53 5.28 -2.12
N PHE A 63 -10.56 6.39 -2.86
CA PHE A 63 -11.60 7.42 -2.73
C PHE A 63 -12.54 7.39 -3.93
N ARG A 64 -13.64 8.14 -3.83
CA ARG A 64 -14.55 8.31 -4.97
C ARG A 64 -13.80 9.04 -6.10
N PRO A 65 -13.84 8.56 -7.35
CA PRO A 65 -13.25 9.26 -8.48
C PRO A 65 -13.79 10.68 -8.64
N ASP A 66 -12.92 11.61 -9.00
CA ASP A 66 -13.31 12.96 -9.41
C ASP A 66 -13.80 12.99 -10.87
N ALA A 67 -14.01 14.20 -11.43
CA ALA A 67 -14.45 14.37 -12.81
C ALA A 67 -13.44 13.88 -13.87
N ASN A 68 -12.16 13.75 -13.49
CA ASN A 68 -11.07 13.25 -14.34
C ASN A 68 -10.84 11.74 -14.15
N GLY A 69 -11.55 11.11 -13.21
CA GLY A 69 -11.38 9.70 -12.86
C GLY A 69 -10.31 9.45 -11.80
N ASP A 70 -9.73 10.49 -11.22
CA ASP A 70 -8.70 10.36 -10.18
C ASP A 70 -9.35 9.94 -8.85
N GLU A 71 -8.89 8.82 -8.29
CA GLU A 71 -9.38 8.28 -7.01
C GLU A 71 -8.68 8.94 -5.80
N PHE A 72 -8.38 10.24 -5.88
CA PHE A 72 -7.73 11.00 -4.81
C PHE A 72 -8.53 12.26 -4.44
N PRO A 73 -8.52 12.71 -3.18
CA PRO A 73 -9.12 13.97 -2.79
C PRO A 73 -8.38 15.16 -3.43
N ALA A 74 -8.97 16.35 -3.33
CA ALA A 74 -8.33 17.59 -3.77
C ALA A 74 -6.93 17.75 -3.16
N ARG A 75 -6.01 18.33 -3.93
CA ARG A 75 -4.58 18.44 -3.59
C ARG A 75 -4.35 19.03 -2.21
N GLU A 76 -5.08 20.09 -1.85
CA GLU A 76 -4.94 20.80 -0.58
C GLU A 76 -5.30 19.91 0.62
N LEU A 77 -6.27 19.00 0.43
CA LEU A 77 -6.67 18.03 1.43
C LEU A 77 -5.59 16.95 1.58
N VAL A 78 -5.03 16.45 0.48
CA VAL A 78 -3.94 15.47 0.51
C VAL A 78 -2.70 16.04 1.20
N GLU A 79 -2.31 17.28 0.86
CA GLU A 79 -1.17 17.96 1.49
C GLU A 79 -1.36 18.11 3.01
N ARG A 80 -2.57 18.46 3.45
CA ARG A 80 -2.92 18.54 4.88
C ARG A 80 -2.87 17.17 5.56
N ASP A 81 -3.46 16.15 4.95
CA ASP A 81 -3.50 14.80 5.50
C ASP A 81 -2.07 14.23 5.63
N PHE A 82 -1.21 14.47 4.64
CA PHE A 82 0.20 14.05 4.67
C PHE A 82 1.00 14.80 5.74
N ALA A 83 0.73 16.09 5.95
CA ALA A 83 1.35 16.85 7.04
C ALA A 83 0.98 16.26 8.41
N LEU A 84 -0.30 15.93 8.62
CA LEU A 84 -0.76 15.26 9.85
C LEU A 84 -0.12 13.89 10.02
N MET A 85 -0.08 13.07 8.96
CA MET A 85 0.59 11.77 9.00
C MET A 85 2.05 11.91 9.47
N ARG A 86 2.79 12.88 8.92
CA ARG A 86 4.16 13.15 9.33
C ARG A 86 4.26 13.57 10.79
N GLU A 87 3.32 14.39 11.28
CA GLU A 87 3.24 14.82 12.69
C GLU A 87 3.04 13.61 13.61
N PHE A 88 2.19 12.67 13.24
CA PHE A 88 1.95 11.41 13.98
C PHE A 88 2.99 10.31 13.72
N GLY A 89 4.12 10.64 13.08
CA GLY A 89 5.24 9.71 12.93
C GLY A 89 5.05 8.63 11.86
N ILE A 90 4.07 8.78 10.97
CA ILE A 90 3.93 7.98 9.76
C ILE A 90 5.01 8.39 8.76
N ASN A 91 5.59 7.41 8.06
CA ASN A 91 6.63 7.65 7.05
C ASN A 91 6.36 7.00 5.69
N ALA A 92 5.24 6.28 5.57
CA ALA A 92 4.83 5.68 4.32
C ALA A 92 3.31 5.68 4.16
N VAL A 93 2.87 5.76 2.92
CA VAL A 93 1.46 5.63 2.53
C VAL A 93 1.34 4.59 1.42
N ARG A 94 0.31 3.76 1.48
CA ARG A 94 -0.07 2.86 0.39
C ARG A 94 -1.25 3.43 -0.36
N VAL A 95 -1.11 3.57 -1.66
CA VAL A 95 -2.19 3.93 -2.59
C VAL A 95 -2.54 2.72 -3.45
N TYR A 96 -3.80 2.61 -3.88
CA TYR A 96 -4.31 1.45 -4.65
C TYR A 96 -4.51 1.75 -6.13
N THR A 97 -4.34 3.01 -6.50
CA THR A 97 -4.29 3.49 -7.88
C THR A 97 -2.98 4.22 -8.11
N PRO A 98 -2.49 4.26 -9.35
CA PRO A 98 -1.30 5.03 -9.70
C PRO A 98 -1.50 6.51 -9.32
N PRO A 99 -0.63 7.09 -8.48
CA PRO A 99 -0.80 8.47 -8.05
C PRO A 99 -0.36 9.44 -9.15
N PRO A 100 -1.01 10.60 -9.30
CA PRO A 100 -0.47 11.70 -10.09
C PRO A 100 0.83 12.22 -9.46
N VAL A 101 1.73 12.79 -10.28
CA VAL A 101 3.05 13.26 -9.83
C VAL A 101 2.95 14.27 -8.68
N TRP A 102 1.94 15.14 -8.68
CA TRP A 102 1.77 16.13 -7.60
C TRP A 102 1.54 15.48 -6.23
N LEU A 103 0.95 14.28 -6.17
CA LEU A 103 0.76 13.55 -4.91
C LEU A 103 2.09 13.01 -4.42
N LEU A 104 2.94 12.53 -5.33
CA LEU A 104 4.30 12.12 -4.99
C LEU A 104 5.14 13.31 -4.50
N ASP A 105 5.00 14.49 -5.12
CA ASP A 105 5.62 15.73 -4.63
C ASP A 105 5.16 16.08 -3.21
N ALA A 106 3.84 16.04 -2.95
CA ALA A 106 3.28 16.27 -1.62
C ALA A 106 3.83 15.27 -0.58
N ALA A 107 3.95 13.99 -0.95
CA ALA A 107 4.55 12.98 -0.09
C ALA A 107 6.03 13.28 0.21
N ARG A 108 6.82 13.65 -0.82
CA ARG A 108 8.23 14.04 -0.65
C ARG A 108 8.37 15.20 0.32
N ASP A 109 7.54 16.22 0.18
CA ASP A 109 7.62 17.43 0.98
C ASP A 109 7.28 17.19 2.46
N GLN A 110 6.53 16.12 2.76
CA GLN A 110 6.21 15.66 4.12
C GLN A 110 7.08 14.47 4.58
N ASN A 111 8.16 14.15 3.86
CA ASN A 111 9.04 13.00 4.14
C ASN A 111 8.31 11.65 4.22
N LEU A 112 7.22 11.51 3.46
CA LEU A 112 6.49 10.27 3.28
C LEU A 112 7.01 9.54 2.04
N ARG A 113 6.96 8.20 2.07
CA ARG A 113 7.15 7.37 0.88
C ARG A 113 5.88 6.67 0.45
N VAL A 114 5.70 6.50 -0.85
CA VAL A 114 4.47 5.99 -1.45
C VAL A 114 4.70 4.59 -1.97
N LEU A 115 3.99 3.61 -1.41
CA LEU A 115 3.83 2.28 -2.00
C LEU A 115 2.74 2.36 -3.06
N VAL A 116 3.15 2.30 -4.34
CA VAL A 116 2.28 2.54 -5.49
C VAL A 116 1.55 1.25 -5.89
N GLY A 117 0.23 1.26 -5.75
CA GLY A 117 -0.65 0.17 -6.16
C GLY A 117 -0.93 0.16 -7.65
N LEU A 118 -0.46 -0.88 -8.36
CA LEU A 118 -0.87 -1.14 -9.74
C LEU A 118 -2.09 -2.09 -9.71
N PRO A 119 -3.25 -1.69 -10.26
CA PRO A 119 -4.52 -2.41 -10.10
C PRO A 119 -4.63 -3.63 -11.05
N VAL A 120 -3.62 -4.49 -11.04
CA VAL A 120 -3.51 -5.68 -11.89
C VAL A 120 -4.64 -6.67 -11.60
N GLU A 121 -5.02 -6.82 -10.33
CA GLU A 121 -6.07 -7.71 -9.86
C GLU A 121 -7.45 -7.40 -10.45
N ARG A 122 -7.72 -6.13 -10.76
CA ARG A 122 -9.00 -5.72 -11.41
C ARG A 122 -9.18 -6.41 -12.77
N SER A 123 -8.10 -6.88 -13.39
CA SER A 123 -8.11 -7.58 -14.68
C SER A 123 -7.61 -9.04 -14.61
N ALA A 124 -7.20 -9.53 -13.44
CA ALA A 124 -6.55 -10.84 -13.29
C ALA A 124 -7.47 -12.06 -13.54
N ALA A 125 -8.80 -11.87 -13.54
CA ALA A 125 -9.73 -12.93 -13.92
C ALA A 125 -9.70 -13.25 -15.43
N PHE A 126 -9.13 -12.37 -16.26
CA PHE A 126 -9.18 -12.44 -17.72
C PHE A 126 -7.86 -12.89 -18.38
N LEU A 127 -6.98 -13.56 -17.63
CA LEU A 127 -5.66 -14.01 -18.09
C LEU A 127 -5.70 -15.02 -19.26
N ASP A 128 -6.88 -15.58 -19.59
CA ASP A 128 -7.09 -16.44 -20.75
C ASP A 128 -7.16 -15.71 -22.09
N TYR A 129 -7.34 -14.38 -22.07
CA TYR A 129 -7.40 -13.58 -23.28
C TYR A 129 -6.01 -12.98 -23.54
N GLY A 130 -5.34 -13.40 -24.62
CA GLY A 130 -3.99 -12.93 -24.96
C GLY A 130 -3.88 -11.41 -25.07
N GLU A 131 -4.93 -10.75 -25.56
CA GLU A 131 -5.04 -9.28 -25.62
C GLU A 131 -5.06 -8.64 -24.22
N CYS A 132 -5.63 -9.32 -23.22
CA CYS A 132 -5.67 -8.86 -21.84
C CYS A 132 -4.27 -8.83 -21.21
N HIS A 133 -3.44 -9.85 -21.47
CA HIS A 133 -2.05 -9.86 -20.96
C HIS A 133 -1.24 -8.67 -21.48
N GLN A 134 -1.29 -8.41 -22.79
CA GLN A 134 -0.58 -7.28 -23.40
C GLN A 134 -1.11 -5.94 -22.90
N SER A 135 -2.43 -5.83 -22.68
CA SER A 135 -3.04 -4.63 -22.13
C SER A 135 -2.60 -4.36 -20.69
N ILE A 136 -2.54 -5.38 -19.84
CA ILE A 136 -2.08 -5.23 -18.45
C ILE A 136 -0.60 -4.88 -18.41
N GLU A 137 0.23 -5.55 -19.22
CA GLU A 137 1.66 -5.24 -19.28
C GLU A 137 1.89 -3.79 -19.73
N ARG A 138 1.16 -3.32 -20.75
CA ARG A 138 1.21 -1.93 -21.21
C ARG A 138 0.80 -0.95 -20.10
N MET A 139 -0.29 -1.23 -19.39
CA MET A 139 -0.72 -0.43 -18.25
C MET A 139 0.37 -0.37 -17.18
N VAL A 140 0.96 -1.51 -16.79
CA VAL A 140 2.05 -1.54 -15.82
C VAL A 140 3.22 -0.66 -16.27
N ARG A 141 3.64 -0.76 -17.54
CA ARG A 141 4.73 0.06 -18.08
C ARG A 141 4.42 1.55 -18.04
N GLU A 142 3.24 1.94 -18.49
CA GLU A 142 2.81 3.34 -18.51
C GLU A 142 2.78 3.95 -17.10
N GLN A 143 2.22 3.22 -16.13
CA GLN A 143 2.07 3.69 -14.76
C GLN A 143 3.39 3.72 -13.99
N VAL A 144 4.28 2.73 -14.20
CA VAL A 144 5.63 2.75 -13.63
C VAL A 144 6.43 3.91 -14.24
N ARG A 145 6.40 4.09 -15.57
CA ARG A 145 7.09 5.21 -16.23
C ARG A 145 6.66 6.57 -15.70
N ALA A 146 5.37 6.75 -15.40
CA ALA A 146 4.85 8.01 -14.84
C ALA A 146 5.41 8.34 -13.44
N CYS A 147 5.81 7.33 -12.67
CA CYS A 147 6.36 7.48 -11.32
C CYS A 147 7.89 7.30 -11.26
N ALA A 148 8.50 6.79 -12.33
CA ALA A 148 9.89 6.36 -12.36
C ALA A 148 10.84 7.49 -11.95
N GLY A 149 11.82 7.16 -11.11
CA GLY A 149 12.79 8.13 -10.62
C GLY A 149 12.29 9.04 -9.49
N HIS A 150 10.99 9.06 -9.19
CA HIS A 150 10.47 9.96 -8.18
C HIS A 150 10.93 9.56 -6.77
N PRO A 151 11.60 10.45 -6.00
CA PRO A 151 12.23 10.06 -4.74
C PRO A 151 11.27 9.60 -3.63
N ALA A 152 10.01 10.07 -3.67
CA ALA A 152 8.96 9.59 -2.76
C ALA A 152 8.50 8.16 -3.03
N VAL A 153 8.82 7.53 -4.17
CA VAL A 153 8.40 6.15 -4.42
C VAL A 153 9.11 5.21 -3.46
N LEU A 154 8.32 4.41 -2.73
CA LEU A 154 8.82 3.33 -1.88
C LEU A 154 9.07 2.07 -2.70
N ALA A 155 8.03 1.63 -3.40
CA ALA A 155 7.99 0.45 -4.25
C ALA A 155 6.69 0.44 -5.08
N TYR A 156 6.62 -0.43 -6.08
CA TYR A 156 5.41 -0.74 -6.85
C TYR A 156 4.84 -2.08 -6.40
N THR A 157 3.52 -2.19 -6.27
CA THR A 157 2.85 -3.48 -6.06
C THR A 157 2.26 -3.96 -7.39
N ILE A 158 2.81 -5.03 -7.98
CA ILE A 158 2.33 -5.61 -9.25
C ILE A 158 1.14 -6.54 -9.05
N GLY A 159 0.17 -6.08 -8.27
CA GLY A 159 -1.04 -6.80 -7.91
C GLY A 159 -1.29 -6.84 -6.41
N ASN A 160 -2.57 -6.81 -6.08
CA ASN A 160 -3.09 -7.02 -4.74
C ASN A 160 -4.03 -8.22 -4.73
N GLU A 161 -3.63 -9.28 -4.02
CA GLU A 161 -4.51 -10.41 -3.68
C GLU A 161 -5.32 -10.96 -4.86
N ILE A 162 -4.66 -11.67 -5.76
CA ILE A 162 -5.38 -12.49 -6.76
C ILE A 162 -6.14 -13.58 -5.99
N PRO A 163 -7.49 -13.68 -6.10
CA PRO A 163 -8.26 -14.62 -5.31
C PRO A 163 -7.81 -16.07 -5.50
N ALA A 164 -7.73 -16.85 -4.42
CA ALA A 164 -7.27 -18.25 -4.47
C ALA A 164 -8.08 -19.12 -5.45
N SER A 165 -9.36 -18.82 -5.65
CA SER A 165 -10.22 -19.47 -6.64
C SER A 165 -9.74 -19.22 -8.08
N ILE A 166 -9.32 -17.99 -8.39
CA ILE A 166 -8.73 -17.62 -9.68
C ILE A 166 -7.38 -18.30 -9.86
N VAL A 167 -6.53 -18.30 -8.83
CA VAL A 167 -5.23 -19.00 -8.89
C VAL A 167 -5.40 -20.49 -9.12
N ARG A 168 -6.39 -21.11 -8.46
CA ARG A 168 -6.72 -22.54 -8.64
C ARG A 168 -7.24 -22.84 -10.04
N TRP A 169 -8.08 -21.96 -10.59
CA TRP A 169 -8.66 -22.14 -11.92
C TRP A 169 -7.63 -21.91 -13.04
N GLN A 170 -6.84 -20.84 -12.94
CA GLN A 170 -5.80 -20.48 -13.91
C GLN A 170 -4.54 -21.35 -13.82
N GLY A 171 -4.29 -21.91 -12.64
CA GLY A 171 -3.10 -22.69 -12.32
C GLY A 171 -1.96 -21.83 -11.77
N ARG A 172 -1.39 -22.26 -10.64
CA ARG A 172 -0.33 -21.58 -9.89
C ARG A 172 0.82 -21.09 -10.77
N ARG A 173 1.43 -22.00 -11.55
CA ARG A 173 2.60 -21.68 -12.39
C ARG A 173 2.32 -20.62 -13.45
N ARG A 174 1.06 -20.51 -13.89
CA ARG A 174 0.66 -19.50 -14.87
C ARG A 174 0.59 -18.12 -14.22
N ILE A 175 0.03 -18.04 -13.01
CA ILE A 175 0.03 -16.81 -12.21
C ILE A 175 1.45 -16.38 -11.85
N GLU A 176 2.31 -17.32 -11.41
CA GLU A 176 3.71 -17.04 -11.11
C GLU A 176 4.44 -16.41 -12.31
N ARG A 177 4.34 -17.03 -13.50
CA ARG A 177 4.93 -16.47 -14.74
C ARG A 177 4.31 -15.13 -15.15
N PHE A 178 3.01 -14.97 -14.96
CA PHE A 178 2.34 -13.70 -15.25
C PHE A 178 2.90 -12.58 -14.38
N LEU A 179 3.00 -12.80 -13.07
CA LEU A 179 3.59 -11.83 -12.14
C LEU A 179 5.08 -11.58 -12.45
N GLU A 180 5.83 -12.61 -12.87
CA GLU A 180 7.23 -12.47 -13.31
C GLU A 180 7.36 -11.57 -14.54
N ASN A 181 6.47 -11.72 -15.53
CA ASN A 181 6.43 -10.84 -16.70
C ASN A 181 6.14 -9.38 -16.30
N LEU A 182 5.20 -9.15 -15.39
CA LEU A 182 4.90 -7.80 -14.89
C LEU A 182 6.06 -7.20 -14.11
N TYR A 183 6.76 -8.01 -13.32
CA TYR A 183 7.98 -7.60 -12.63
C TYR A 183 9.03 -7.11 -13.62
N HIS A 184 9.32 -7.89 -14.67
CA HIS A 184 10.28 -7.49 -15.70
C HIS A 184 9.81 -6.25 -16.48
N ALA A 185 8.51 -6.12 -16.74
CA ALA A 185 7.96 -4.93 -17.37
C ALA A 185 8.16 -3.69 -16.51
N ALA A 186 7.92 -3.77 -15.19
CA ALA A 186 8.20 -2.67 -14.26
C ALA A 186 9.69 -2.33 -14.19
N LYS A 187 10.57 -3.34 -14.06
CA LYS A 187 12.03 -3.13 -14.01
C LYS A 187 12.61 -2.55 -15.30
N ALA A 188 11.98 -2.80 -16.46
CA ALA A 188 12.41 -2.19 -17.71
C ALA A 188 12.14 -0.66 -17.75
N GLU A 189 11.14 -0.18 -17.01
CA GLU A 189 10.79 1.25 -16.94
C GLU A 189 11.47 1.96 -15.75
N ASP A 190 11.64 1.26 -14.62
CA ASP A 190 12.33 1.77 -13.43
C ASP A 190 13.26 0.69 -12.85
N PRO A 191 14.50 0.57 -13.35
CA PRO A 191 15.44 -0.50 -12.93
C PRO A 191 15.75 -0.50 -11.43
N ASP A 192 15.80 0.69 -10.83
CA ASP A 192 16.05 0.90 -9.40
C ASP A 192 14.74 0.94 -8.57
N GLY A 193 13.59 0.75 -9.21
CA GLY A 193 12.29 0.59 -8.58
C GLY A 193 12.19 -0.73 -7.83
N LEU A 194 11.88 -0.69 -6.54
CA LEU A 194 11.51 -1.91 -5.83
C LEU A 194 10.11 -2.35 -6.26
N VAL A 195 9.92 -3.65 -6.46
CA VAL A 195 8.69 -4.27 -6.92
C VAL A 195 8.33 -5.40 -5.96
N THR A 196 7.09 -5.40 -5.51
CA THR A 196 6.53 -6.38 -4.59
C THR A 196 5.15 -6.84 -5.07
N TYR A 197 4.59 -7.83 -4.38
CA TYR A 197 3.24 -8.33 -4.59
C TYR A 197 2.54 -8.42 -3.23
N VAL A 198 1.35 -7.84 -3.11
CA VAL A 198 0.62 -7.84 -1.84
C VAL A 198 -0.23 -9.10 -1.78
N ASN A 199 0.10 -9.97 -0.82
CA ASN A 199 -0.48 -11.30 -0.71
C ASN A 199 -1.44 -11.42 0.49
N TYR A 200 -2.44 -12.28 0.37
CA TYR A 200 -3.28 -12.73 1.48
C TYR A 200 -2.95 -14.20 1.82
N PRO A 201 -3.06 -14.66 3.08
CA PRO A 201 -2.63 -16.00 3.48
C PRO A 201 -3.17 -17.14 2.61
N SER A 202 -4.38 -17.00 2.06
CA SER A 202 -4.97 -18.03 1.18
C SER A 202 -4.21 -18.28 -0.13
N THR A 203 -3.27 -17.42 -0.50
CA THR A 203 -2.39 -17.53 -1.67
C THR A 203 -0.90 -17.54 -1.29
N GLU A 204 -0.58 -17.92 -0.05
CA GLU A 204 0.81 -18.06 0.46
C GLU A 204 1.64 -19.11 -0.28
N TYR A 205 0.99 -20.01 -1.03
CA TYR A 205 1.64 -21.06 -1.81
C TYR A 205 2.25 -20.59 -3.14
N LEU A 206 2.03 -19.32 -3.54
CA LEU A 206 2.71 -18.71 -4.69
C LEU A 206 4.19 -18.52 -4.38
N GLN A 207 5.06 -19.01 -5.26
CA GLN A 207 6.51 -18.82 -5.14
C GLN A 207 6.94 -17.69 -6.06
N LEU A 208 7.30 -16.54 -5.48
CA LEU A 208 7.62 -15.30 -6.20
C LEU A 208 9.07 -14.86 -5.91
N PRO A 209 10.10 -15.69 -6.19
CA PRO A 209 11.49 -15.42 -5.80
C PRO A 209 12.13 -14.25 -6.55
N PHE A 210 11.49 -13.79 -7.64
CA PHE A 210 11.95 -12.67 -8.46
C PHE A 210 11.60 -11.30 -7.86
N LEU A 211 10.70 -11.22 -6.86
CA LEU A 211 10.33 -9.96 -6.22
C LEU A 211 11.48 -9.43 -5.36
N ASP A 212 11.56 -8.10 -5.22
CA ASP A 212 12.56 -7.48 -4.36
C ASP A 212 12.26 -7.74 -2.87
N PHE A 213 10.99 -7.81 -2.49
CA PHE A 213 10.52 -8.19 -1.16
C PHE A 213 9.05 -8.65 -1.18
N VAL A 214 8.60 -9.31 -0.10
CA VAL A 214 7.22 -9.77 0.14
C VAL A 214 6.77 -9.35 1.53
#